data_AF-A0A661JXX8-F1
#
_entry.id   AF-A0A661JXX8-F1
#
_cell.length_a   1.000
_cell.length_b   1.000
_cell.length_c   1.000
_cell.angle_alpha   90.00
_cell.angle_beta   90.00
_cell.angle_gamma   90.00
#
_symmetry.space_group_name_H-M   'P 1'
#
loop_
_entity.id
_entity.type
_entity.pdbx_description
1 polymer ?
#
loop_
_entity_poly.entity_id
_entity_poly.type
_entity_poly.pdbx_seq_one_letter_code
_entity_poly.pdbx_strand_id
1 'polypeptide(L)' 'EIDLGNPLLKMERTVYDEANRAVEYVSVLYRADKYFVTVKLQRAKAKKTFYWAPAVCDR' A
#
# COMPACT_ATOMS: atom_id res chain seq x y z
N GLU A 1 -22.00 -14.66 1.49
CA GLU A 1 -21.38 -14.98 0.18
C GLU A 1 -20.48 -13.87 -0.35
N ILE A 2 -19.72 -14.20 -1.40
CA ILE A 2 -19.10 -13.28 -2.36
C ILE A 2 -19.59 -13.73 -3.73
N ASP A 3 -20.24 -12.84 -4.49
CA ASP A 3 -20.72 -13.16 -5.84
C ASP A 3 -19.61 -13.02 -6.88
N LEU A 4 -19.70 -13.82 -7.94
CA LEU A 4 -18.82 -13.72 -9.10
C LEU A 4 -19.03 -12.35 -9.77
N GLY A 5 -17.94 -11.62 -9.98
CA GLY A 5 -17.96 -10.29 -10.59
C GLY A 5 -18.01 -9.13 -9.59
N ASN A 6 -18.12 -9.39 -8.29
CA ASN A 6 -18.02 -8.33 -7.30
C ASN A 6 -16.63 -7.68 -7.31
N PRO A 7 -16.55 -6.34 -7.15
CA PRO A 7 -15.28 -5.62 -7.16
C PRO A 7 -14.39 -6.07 -5.99
N LEU A 8 -13.14 -6.36 -6.31
CA LEU A 8 -12.11 -6.71 -5.34
C LEU A 8 -10.98 -5.69 -5.39
N LEU A 9 -10.45 -5.36 -4.21
CA LEU A 9 -9.26 -4.56 -4.07
C LEU A 9 -8.05 -5.49 -4.01
N LYS A 10 -7.23 -5.48 -5.06
CA LYS A 10 -5.96 -6.19 -5.08
C LYS A 10 -4.88 -5.38 -4.36
N MET A 11 -4.24 -5.97 -3.37
CA MET A 11 -3.11 -5.38 -2.67
C MET A 11 -1.92 -6.32 -2.72
N GLU A 12 -0.79 -5.79 -3.16
CA GLU A 12 0.47 -6.51 -3.27
C GLU A 12 1.51 -5.79 -2.41
N ARG A 13 2.20 -6.55 -1.57
CA ARG A 13 3.25 -6.03 -0.68
C ARG A 13 4.47 -6.93 -0.74
N THR A 14 5.62 -6.32 -0.99
CA THR A 14 6.93 -6.95 -0.78
C THR A 14 7.51 -6.42 0.51
N VAL A 15 7.90 -7.31 1.41
CA VAL A 15 8.56 -6.98 2.68
C VAL A 15 10.05 -7.16 2.51
N TYR A 16 10.82 -6.19 2.99
CA TYR A 16 12.27 -6.19 2.95
C TYR A 16 12.83 -6.19 4.37
N ASP A 17 13.96 -6.86 4.58
CA ASP A 17 14.71 -6.77 5.83
C ASP A 17 15.56 -5.48 5.91
N GLU A 18 16.25 -5.28 7.04
CA GLU A 18 17.13 -4.12 7.26
C GLU A 18 18.31 -4.06 6.28
N ALA A 19 18.70 -5.19 5.70
CA ALA A 19 19.73 -5.28 4.66
C ALA A 19 19.16 -5.08 3.25
N ASN A 20 17.90 -4.63 3.13
CA ASN A 20 17.18 -4.40 1.88
C ASN A 20 17.03 -5.65 1.00
N ARG A 21 16.96 -6.84 1.62
CA ARG A 21 16.68 -8.11 0.94
C ARG A 21 15.20 -8.41 1.03
N ALA A 22 14.60 -8.83 -0.09
CA ALA A 22 13.19 -9.23 -0.11
C ALA A 22 13.01 -10.52 0.70
N VAL A 23 12.14 -10.48 1.70
CA VAL A 23 11.89 -11.62 2.60
C VAL A 23 10.50 -12.21 2.44
N GLU A 24 9.53 -11.44 1.94
CA GLU A 24 8.16 -11.89 1.78
C GLU A 24 7.48 -11.19 0.62
N TYR A 25 6.64 -11.92 -0.12
CA TYR A 25 5.73 -11.35 -1.11
C TYR A 25 4.30 -11.80 -0.78
N VAL A 26 3.43 -10.82 -0.59
CA VAL A 26 2.03 -11.02 -0.20
C VAL A 26 1.12 -10.46 -1.29
N SER A 27 0.18 -11.28 -1.75
CA SER A 27 -0.86 -10.91 -2.71
C SER A 27 -2.22 -11.25 -2.13
N VAL A 28 -3.05 -10.23 -1.91
CA VAL A 28 -4.37 -10.38 -1.26
C VAL A 28 -5.43 -9.67 -2.07
N LEU A 29 -6.62 -10.28 -2.13
CA LEU A 29 -7.82 -9.67 -2.67
C LEU A 29 -8.79 -9.38 -1.52
N TYR A 30 -9.00 -8.10 -1.23
CA TYR A 30 -10.01 -7.66 -0.27
C TYR A 30 -11.34 -7.42 -0.97
N ARG A 31 -12.45 -7.65 -0.27
CA ARG A 31 -13.76 -7.27 -0.79
C ARG A 31 -13.93 -5.75 -0.69
N ALA A 32 -14.22 -5.09 -1.81
CA ALA A 32 -14.38 -3.64 -1.86
C ALA A 32 -15.64 -3.13 -1.14
N ASP A 33 -16.60 -4.01 -0.86
CA ASP A 33 -17.83 -3.67 -0.12
C ASP A 33 -17.61 -3.56 1.40
N LYS A 34 -16.57 -4.21 1.93
CA LYS A 34 -16.26 -4.26 3.37
C LYS A 34 -15.01 -3.48 3.74
N TYR A 35 -14.08 -3.37 2.82
CA TYR A 35 -12.75 -2.82 3.09
C TYR A 35 -12.49 -1.59 2.25
N PHE A 36 -11.89 -0.60 2.87
CA PHE A 36 -11.38 0.60 2.24
C PHE A 36 -9.93 0.83 2.71
N VAL A 37 -9.13 1.46 1.86
CA VAL A 37 -7.75 1.82 2.19
C VAL A 37 -7.65 3.33 2.31
N THR A 38 -7.16 3.80 3.44
CA THR A 38 -6.89 5.22 3.68
C THR A 38 -5.39 5.44 3.69
N VAL A 39 -4.89 6.29 2.81
CA VAL A 39 -3.47 6.66 2.74
C VAL A 39 -3.31 8.12 3.14
N LYS A 40 -2.51 8.38 4.17
CA LYS A 40 -2.09 9.74 4.51
C LYS A 40 -0.86 10.07 3.69
N LEU A 41 -0.95 11.13 2.90
CA LEU A 41 0.15 11.62 2.06
C LEU A 41 0.66 12.93 2.61
N GLN A 42 1.97 13.10 2.59
CA GLN A 42 2.64 14.37 2.88
C GLN A 42 3.40 14.84 1.66
N ARG A 43 3.52 16.16 1.52
CA ARG A 43 4.24 16.74 0.40
C ARG A 43 5.74 16.66 0.65
N ALA A 44 6.41 15.78 -0.08
CA ALA A 44 7.86 15.60 0.00
C ALA A 44 8.57 16.48 -1.04
N LYS A 45 9.72 17.01 -0.65
CA LYS A 45 10.62 17.77 -1.53
C LYS A 45 11.85 16.91 -1.81
N ALA A 46 12.10 16.61 -3.07
CA ALA A 46 13.36 16.00 -3.51
C ALA A 46 14.05 16.93 -4.50
N LYS A 47 15.23 17.42 -4.14
CA LYS A 47 16.05 18.33 -4.96
C LYS A 47 15.25 19.53 -5.48
N LYS A 48 14.69 19.42 -6.71
CA LYS A 48 13.94 20.47 -7.44
C LYS A 48 12.48 20.10 -7.75
N THR A 49 11.98 18.96 -7.27
CA THR A 49 10.61 18.51 -7.52
C THR A 49 9.86 18.30 -6.21
N PHE A 50 8.53 18.44 -6.30
CA PHE A 50 7.62 18.12 -5.22
C PHE A 50 6.81 16.89 -5.65
N TYR A 51 6.64 15.94 -4.73
CA TYR A 51 5.81 14.77 -4.97
C TYR A 51 5.05 14.41 -3.69
N TRP A 52 3.98 13.65 -3.84
CA TRP A 52 3.26 13.09 -2.70
C TRP A 52 3.95 11.80 -2.27
N ALA A 53 4.36 11.76 -1.01
CA ALA A 53 4.92 10.56 -0.39
C ALA A 53 3.99 10.11 0.75
N PRO A 54 3.98 8.81 1.11
CA PRO A 54 3.34 8.36 2.34
C PRO A 54 3.85 9.19 3.52
N ALA A 55 2.94 9.66 4.37
CA ALA A 55 3.31 10.27 5.63
C ALA A 55 4.07 9.23 6.45
N VAL A 56 5.36 9.49 6.73
CA VAL A 56 6.15 8.64 7.61
C VAL A 56 5.53 8.75 9.00
N CYS A 57 5.05 7.63 9.54
CA CYS A 57 4.67 7.56 10.93
C CYS A 57 6.00 7.49 11.71
N ASP A 58 6.48 8.60 12.27
CA ASP A 58 7.50 8.54 13.32
C ASP A 58 6.94 7.62 14.41
N ARG A 59 7.61 6.49 14.62
CA ARG A 59 7.36 5.61 15.77
C ARG A 59 8.16 6.12 16.95
#